data_AF-A0A540VB29-F1
#
_entry.id   AF-A0A540VB29-F1
#
_cell.length_a   1.000
_cell.length_b   1.000
_cell.length_c   1.000
_cell.angle_alpha   90.00
_cell.angle_beta   90.00
_cell.angle_gamma   90.00
#
_symmetry.space_group_name_H-M   'P 1'
#
loop_
_entity.id
_entity.type
_entity.pdbx_description
1 polymer ?
#
loop_
_entity_poly.entity_id
_entity_poly.type
_entity_poly.pdbx_seq_one_letter_code
_entity_poly.pdbx_strand_id
1 'polypeptide(L)' 'MPTIKHIGPYRFFFVSLDYGEPPHIHVQREKMVAKFWLDPVALQKAGGFKAKELNQIAKLVQEHQDEFLERWYEFFGR' A
#
# COMPACT_ATOMS: atom_id res chain seq x y z
N MET A 1 -7.37 6.76 -9.88
CA MET A 1 -6.61 6.26 -8.71
C MET A 1 -6.04 7.45 -7.97
N PRO A 2 -6.62 7.83 -6.82
CA PRO A 2 -6.03 8.84 -5.96
C PRO A 2 -4.72 8.30 -5.40
N THR A 3 -3.66 9.08 -5.56
CA THR A 3 -2.40 8.85 -4.86
C THR A 3 -2.58 9.29 -3.42
N ILE A 4 -2.31 8.41 -2.47
CA ILE A 4 -2.39 8.74 -1.03
C ILE A 4 -1.13 9.44 -0.58
N LYS A 5 0.03 8.89 -0.95
CA LYS A 5 1.33 9.41 -0.50
C LYS A 5 2.45 9.07 -1.47
N HIS A 6 3.47 9.91 -1.50
CA HIS A 6 4.76 9.60 -2.13
C HIS A 6 5.85 9.64 -1.08
N ILE A 7 6.65 8.58 -1.00
CA ILE A 7 7.82 8.52 -0.13
C ILE A 7 9.01 8.09 -0.98
N GLY A 8 9.90 9.04 -1.25
CA GLY A 8 11.03 8.82 -2.15
C GLY A 8 10.55 8.32 -3.54
N PRO A 9 11.05 7.17 -4.03
CA PRO A 9 10.66 6.61 -5.32
C PRO A 9 9.34 5.82 -5.29
N TYR A 10 8.70 5.67 -4.11
CA TYR A 10 7.53 4.83 -3.92
C TYR A 10 6.25 5.65 -3.90
N ARG A 11 5.30 5.26 -4.75
CA ARG A 11 3.96 5.83 -4.83
C ARG A 11 2.95 4.90 -4.16
N PHE A 12 2.26 5.40 -3.15
CA PHE A 12 1.22 4.69 -2.41
C PHE A 12 -0.16 5.13 -2.91
N PHE A 13 -1.01 4.19 -3.27
CA PHE A 13 -2.33 4.46 -3.83
C PHE A 13 -3.34 3.34 -3.55
N PHE A 14 -4.63 3.69 -3.66
CA PHE A 14 -5.74 2.73 -3.63
C PHE A 14 -6.38 2.59 -5.00
N VAL A 15 -6.99 1.44 -5.23
CA VAL A 15 -7.73 1.12 -6.45
C VAL A 15 -9.19 0.92 -6.08
N SER A 16 -10.08 1.73 -6.65
CA SER A 16 -11.52 1.68 -6.35
C SER A 16 -12.18 0.34 -6.67
N LEU A 17 -11.57 -0.47 -7.54
CA LEU A 17 -12.05 -1.81 -7.87
C LEU A 17 -11.83 -2.84 -6.74
N ASP A 18 -10.96 -2.55 -5.78
CA ASP A 18 -10.68 -3.44 -4.64
C ASP A 18 -11.74 -3.32 -3.52
N TYR A 19 -12.94 -2.80 -3.84
CA TYR A 19 -14.07 -2.68 -2.91
C TYR A 19 -14.54 -4.09 -2.47
N GLY A 20 -14.35 -4.43 -1.19
CA GLY A 20 -14.72 -5.71 -0.60
C GLY A 20 -13.53 -6.57 -0.12
N GLU A 21 -12.30 -6.18 -0.41
CA GLU A 21 -11.12 -6.77 0.22
C GLU A 21 -10.80 -6.12 1.58
N PRO A 22 -10.04 -6.82 2.45
CA PRO A 22 -9.50 -6.22 3.68
C PRO A 22 -8.64 -4.98 3.38
N PRO A 23 -8.41 -4.10 4.37
CA PRO A 23 -7.60 -2.89 4.19
C PRO A 23 -6.20 -3.18 3.65
N HIS A 24 -5.86 -2.56 2.52
CA HIS A 24 -4.57 -2.76 1.86
C HIS A 24 -4.12 -1.54 1.07
N ILE A 25 -2.85 -1.52 0.68
CA ILE A 25 -2.26 -0.44 -0.10
C ILE A 25 -1.42 -0.98 -1.25
N HIS A 26 -1.49 -0.31 -2.39
CA HIS A 26 -0.63 -0.58 -3.54
C HIS A 26 0.57 0.36 -3.51
N VAL A 27 1.74 -0.19 -3.79
CA VAL A 27 3.02 0.54 -3.82
C VAL A 27 3.64 0.38 -5.19
N GLN A 28 3.69 1.46 -5.95
CA GLN A 28 4.29 1.50 -7.28
C GLN A 28 5.67 2.14 -7.26
N ARG A 29 6.60 1.54 -8.00
CA ARG A 29 7.89 2.14 -8.40
C ARG A 29 8.15 1.79 -9.86
N GLU A 30 8.24 2.80 -10.71
CA GLU A 30 8.47 2.62 -12.15
C GLU A 30 7.44 1.65 -12.79
N LYS A 31 7.87 0.44 -13.20
CA LYS A 31 7.01 -0.62 -13.76
C LYS A 31 6.61 -1.69 -12.74
N MET A 32 7.07 -1.58 -11.49
CA MET A 32 6.82 -2.55 -10.41
C MET A 32 5.68 -2.08 -9.52
N VAL A 33 4.80 -3.00 -9.12
CA VAL A 33 3.65 -2.69 -8.25
C VAL A 33 3.47 -3.79 -7.20
N ALA A 34 3.78 -3.47 -5.95
CA ALA A 34 3.56 -4.33 -4.81
C ALA A 34 2.21 -4.04 -4.14
N LYS A 35 1.67 -5.03 -3.43
CA LYS A 35 0.44 -4.92 -2.65
C LYS A 35 0.69 -5.42 -1.23
N PHE A 36 0.29 -4.61 -0.25
CA PHE A 36 0.46 -4.89 1.19
C PHE A 36 -0.86 -4.76 1.92
N TRP A 37 -1.17 -5.71 2.79
CA TRP A 37 -2.23 -5.58 3.78
C TRP A 37 -1.85 -4.52 4.81
N LEU A 38 -2.86 -3.87 5.40
CA LEU A 38 -2.69 -2.89 6.47
C LEU A 38 -3.08 -3.44 7.84
N ASP A 39 -3.82 -4.57 7.90
CA ASP A 39 -4.22 -5.22 9.15
C ASP A 39 -4.18 -6.76 9.03
N PRO A 40 -3.13 -7.43 9.55
CA PRO A 40 -1.82 -6.87 9.93
C PRO A 40 -0.99 -6.47 8.70
N VAL A 41 0.02 -5.61 8.88
CA VAL A 41 0.92 -5.21 7.78
C VAL A 41 1.70 -6.41 7.27
N ALA A 42 1.31 -6.88 6.08
CA ALA A 42 1.87 -8.08 5.47
C ALA A 42 1.94 -7.93 3.95
N LEU A 43 2.99 -8.50 3.36
CA LEU A 43 3.13 -8.53 1.91
C LEU A 43 2.12 -9.50 1.30
N GLN A 44 1.25 -9.00 0.42
CA GLN A 44 0.39 -9.85 -0.40
C GLN A 44 1.04 -10.17 -1.74
N LYS A 45 1.61 -9.16 -2.41
CA LYS A 45 2.18 -9.30 -3.75
C LYS A 45 3.44 -8.48 -3.91
N ALA A 46 4.53 -9.14 -4.28
CA ALA A 46 5.85 -8.51 -4.44
C ALA A 46 5.99 -7.67 -5.71
N GLY A 47 5.29 -7.98 -6.81
CA GLY A 47 5.23 -7.06 -7.96
C GLY A 47 6.54 -6.78 -8.70
N GLY A 48 7.56 -7.62 -8.54
CA GLY A 48 8.89 -7.44 -9.15
C GLY A 48 9.94 -6.80 -8.24
N PHE A 49 9.57 -6.37 -7.03
CA PHE A 49 10.52 -5.83 -6.06
C PHE A 49 11.41 -6.92 -5.46
N LYS A 50 12.66 -6.56 -5.13
CA LYS A 50 13.59 -7.44 -4.40
C LYS A 50 13.22 -7.51 -2.93
N ALA A 51 13.53 -8.62 -2.26
CA ALA A 51 13.25 -8.83 -0.83
C ALA A 51 13.76 -7.68 0.07
N LYS A 52 14.94 -7.13 -0.21
CA LYS A 52 15.49 -5.99 0.55
C LYS A 52 14.63 -4.73 0.42
N GLU A 53 14.13 -4.44 -0.78
CA GLU A 53 13.22 -3.30 -1.01
C GLU A 53 11.87 -3.56 -0.39
N LEU A 54 11.33 -4.78 -0.50
CA LEU A 54 10.06 -5.15 0.13
C LEU A 54 10.10 -4.95 1.64
N ASN A 55 11.21 -5.31 2.29
CA ASN A 55 11.40 -5.04 3.72
C ASN A 55 11.43 -3.53 4.04
N GLN A 56 12.01 -2.72 3.16
CA GLN A 56 12.04 -1.27 3.32
C GLN A 56 10.64 -0.66 3.13
N ILE A 57 9.91 -1.12 2.12
CA ILE A 57 8.52 -0.71 1.87
C ILE A 57 7.64 -1.16 3.04
N ALA A 58 7.78 -2.39 3.53
CA ALA A 58 7.02 -2.89 4.67
C ALA A 58 7.22 -2.01 5.92
N LYS A 59 8.45 -1.56 6.19
CA LYS A 59 8.71 -0.60 7.27
C LYS A 59 7.97 0.72 7.05
N LEU A 60 8.04 1.30 5.85
CA LEU A 60 7.32 2.53 5.52
C LEU A 60 5.80 2.36 5.65
N VAL A 61 5.26 1.22 5.23
CA VAL A 61 3.84 0.88 5.37
C VAL A 61 3.47 0.77 6.84
N GLN A 62 4.33 0.18 7.68
CA GLN A 62 4.09 0.04 9.10
C GLN A 62 4.18 1.37 9.85
N GLU A 63 5.15 2.22 9.51
CA GLU A 63 5.30 3.57 10.08
C GLU A 63 4.09 4.48 9.77
N HIS A 64 3.42 4.25 8.63
CA HIS A 64 2.26 5.01 8.19
C HIS A 64 0.96 4.19 8.20
N GLN A 65 0.93 3.07 8.91
CA GLN A 65 -0.19 2.12 8.87
C GLN A 65 -1.50 2.80 9.30
N ASP A 66 -1.47 3.56 10.38
CA ASP A 66 -2.64 4.25 10.94
C ASP A 66 -3.24 5.24 9.93
N GLU A 67 -2.40 6.13 9.35
CA GLU A 67 -2.80 7.08 8.31
C GLU A 67 -3.39 6.38 7.08
N PHE A 68 -2.82 5.23 6.67
CA PHE A 68 -3.32 4.47 5.54
C PHE A 68 -4.64 3.76 5.84
N LEU A 69 -4.83 3.25 7.06
CA LEU A 69 -6.10 2.68 7.51
C LEU A 69 -7.19 3.73 7.56
N GLU A 70 -6.91 4.90 8.15
CA GLU A 70 -7.85 6.03 8.18
C GLU A 70 -8.30 6.39 6.76
N ARG A 71 -7.35 6.58 5.83
CA ARG A 71 -7.64 6.89 4.42
C ARG A 71 -8.40 5.78 3.71
N TRP A 72 -8.14 4.52 4.06
CA TRP A 72 -8.88 3.38 3.52
C TRP A 72 -10.35 3.45 3.95
N TYR A 73 -10.63 3.66 5.24
CA TYR A 73 -11.99 3.79 5.74
C TYR A 73 -12.69 5.05 5.21
N GLU A 74 -11.98 6.17 5.03
CA GLU A 74 -12.54 7.37 4.38
C GLU A 74 -12.95 7.09 2.92
N PHE A 75 -12.18 6.25 2.21
CA PHE A 75 -12.39 5.99 0.79
C PHE A 75 -13.42 4.89 0.51
N PHE A 76 -13.42 3.80 1.31
CA PHE A 76 -14.27 2.63 1.13
C PHE A 76 -15.43 2.53 2.13
N GLY A 77 -15.39 3.25 3.25
CA GLY A 77 -16.40 3.22 4.30
C GLY A 77 -17.63 4.09 4.03
N ARG A 78 -17.90 4.43 2.78
CA ARG A 78 -19.06 5.24 2.37
C ARG A 78 -20.03 4.45 1.49
#